data_AF-A0A0E3Z9W6-F1
#
_entry.id   AF-A0A0E3Z9W6-F1
#
_cell.length_a   1.000
_cell.length_b   1.000
_cell.length_c   1.000
_cell.angle_alpha   90.00
_cell.angle_beta   90.00
_cell.angle_gamma   90.00
#
_symmetry.space_group_name_H-M   'P 1'
#
loop_
_entity.id
_entity.type
_entity.pdbx_description
1 polymer ?
#
loop_
_entity_poly.entity_id
_entity_poly.type
_entity_poly.pdbx_seq_one_letter_code
_entity_poly.pdbx_strand_id
1 'polypeptide(L)' 'MKLNRCIKCSNVEHVIKSIYLPTKDIDGWIKNILPTSELFYIKICKNCGYTEIYCAKLVDRDTEHGNI' A
#
# COMPACT_ATOMS: atom_id res chain seq x y z
N MET A 1 6.10 2.20 8.21
CA MET A 1 5.94 0.99 7.37
C MET A 1 6.77 -0.14 7.98
N LYS A 2 6.16 -1.03 8.77
CA LYS A 2 6.88 -2.15 9.40
C LYS A 2 7.51 -3.00 8.29
N LEU A 3 8.85 -3.10 8.31
CA LEU A 3 9.76 -3.80 7.38
C LEU A 3 10.68 -2.82 6.62
N ASN A 4 11.65 -2.24 7.33
CA ASN A 4 12.71 -1.39 6.77
C ASN A 4 13.65 -2.17 5.83
N ARG A 5 13.58 -3.50 5.87
CA ARG A 5 14.40 -4.42 5.08
C ARG A 5 13.51 -5.30 4.22
N CYS A 6 14.02 -5.70 3.05
CA CYS A 6 13.38 -6.69 2.20
C CYS A 6 13.36 -8.03 2.93
N ILE A 7 12.18 -8.65 3.09
CA ILE A 7 12.06 -9.96 3.75
C ILE A 7 12.77 -11.09 2.99
N LYS A 8 13.03 -10.91 1.68
CA LYS A 8 13.68 -11.91 0.84
C LYS A 8 15.20 -11.81 0.79
N CYS A 9 15.77 -10.61 0.71
CA CYS A 9 17.22 -10.42 0.55
C CYS A 9 17.85 -9.48 1.59
N SER A 10 17.08 -9.05 2.59
CA SER A 10 17.51 -8.12 3.65
C SER A 10 17.97 -6.73 3.19
N ASN A 11 17.90 -6.43 1.89
CA ASN A 11 18.26 -5.11 1.35
C ASN A 11 17.40 -3.99 1.96
N VAL A 12 18.02 -2.83 2.21
CA VAL A 12 17.37 -1.66 2.81
C VAL A 12 16.81 -0.67 1.79
N GLU A 13 17.27 -0.75 0.53
CA GLU A 13 16.83 0.17 -0.51
C GLU A 13 15.56 -0.31 -1.20
N HIS A 14 14.59 0.59 -1.28
CA HIS A 14 13.29 0.34 -1.90
C HIS A 14 12.86 1.52 -2.77
N VAL A 15 11.94 1.26 -3.70
CA VAL A 15 11.15 2.27 -4.40
C VAL A 15 9.72 2.19 -3.87
N ILE A 16 9.12 3.34 -3.57
CA ILE A 16 7.70 3.44 -3.21
C ILE A 16 6.94 4.02 -4.40
N LYS A 17 5.82 3.41 -4.75
CA LYS A 17 4.84 3.92 -5.72
C LYS A 17 3.46 3.95 -5.09
N SER A 18 2.57 4.76 -5.66
CA SER A 18 1.17 4.85 -5.23
C SER A 18 0.26 4.35 -6.34
N ILE A 19 -0.79 3.60 -5.98
CA ILE A 19 -1.80 3.11 -6.92
C ILE A 19 -3.19 3.18 -6.31
N TYR A 20 -4.21 3.50 -7.11
CA TYR A 20 -5.60 3.31 -6.73
C TYR A 20 -6.09 1.96 -7.24
N LEU A 21 -6.55 1.08 -6.35
CA LEU A 21 -7.10 -0.22 -6.69
C LEU A 21 -8.58 -0.28 -6.31
N PRO A 22 -9.47 -0.81 -7.17
CA PRO A 22 -10.82 -1.16 -6.78
C PRO A 22 -10.76 -2.24 -5.68
N THR A 23 -11.38 -2.01 -4.54
CA THR A 23 -11.41 -2.98 -3.41
C THR A 23 -12.82 -3.38 -3.02
N LYS A 24 -13.82 -2.73 -3.59
CA LYS A 24 -15.24 -2.97 -3.32
C LYS A 24 -15.93 -3.35 -4.61
N ASP A 25 -16.49 -4.55 -4.64
CA ASP A 25 -17.44 -4.96 -5.67
C ASP A 25 -18.81 -4.37 -5.30
N ILE A 26 -19.07 -3.18 -5.83
CA ILE A 26 -20.36 -2.48 -5.67
C ILE A 26 -21.05 -2.44 -7.02
N ASP A 27 -22.19 -3.13 -7.10
CA ASP A 27 -23.07 -3.11 -8.27
C ASP A 27 -24.15 -2.01 -8.17
N GLY A 28 -24.63 -1.57 -9.33
CA GLY A 28 -25.72 -0.60 -9.44
C GLY A 28 -25.30 0.88 -9.25
N TRP A 29 -26.30 1.75 -9.07
CA TRP A 29 -26.11 3.21 -8.99
C TRP A 29 -25.14 3.63 -7.86
N ILE A 30 -25.03 2.84 -6.81
CA ILE A 30 -24.17 3.12 -5.65
C ILE A 30 -22.69 3.28 -6.05
N LYS A 31 -22.25 2.62 -7.14
CA LYS A 31 -20.90 2.75 -7.70
C LYS A 31 -20.54 4.19 -8.12
N ASN A 32 -21.52 4.99 -8.51
CA ASN A 32 -21.31 6.39 -8.92
C ASN A 32 -21.31 7.37 -7.74
N ILE A 33 -21.70 6.92 -6.55
CA ILE A 33 -21.87 7.77 -5.36
C ILE A 33 -20.73 7.54 -4.36
N LEU A 34 -20.21 6.31 -4.27
CA LEU A 34 -19.15 5.96 -3.32
C LEU A 34 -17.81 5.71 -4.04
N PRO A 35 -16.69 6.21 -3.48
CA PRO A 35 -15.37 5.78 -3.94
C PRO A 35 -15.22 4.27 -3.73
N THR A 36 -15.08 3.53 -4.82
CA THR A 36 -14.88 2.07 -4.85
C THR A 36 -13.40 1.69 -4.92
N SER A 37 -12.53 2.66 -5.22
CA SER A 37 -11.09 2.50 -5.22
C SER A 37 -10.46 3.05 -3.96
N GLU A 38 -9.44 2.35 -3.47
CA GLU A 38 -8.63 2.76 -2.34
C GLU A 38 -7.17 2.96 -2.77
N LEU A 39 -6.48 3.86 -2.08
CA LEU A 39 -5.07 4.14 -2.30
C LEU A 39 -4.22 3.06 -1.62
N PHE A 40 -3.23 2.56 -2.36
CA PHE A 40 -2.22 1.63 -1.87
C PHE A 40 -0.83 2.14 -2.16
N TYR A 41 0.09 1.85 -1.26
CA TYR A 41 1.52 2.01 -1.46
C TYR A 41 2.13 0.68 -1.90
N ILE A 42 2.82 0.69 -3.03
CA ILE A 42 3.63 -0.43 -3.52
C ILE A 42 5.07 -0.17 -3.13
N LYS A 43 5.65 -1.07 -2.34
CA LYS A 43 7.06 -1.05 -1.98
C LYS A 43 7.79 -2.12 -2.76
N ILE A 44 8.82 -1.72 -3.51
CA ILE A 44 9.59 -2.61 -4.40
C ILE A 44 11.05 -2.59 -3.94
N CYS A 45 11.61 -3.74 -3.60
CA CYS A 45 13.03 -3.88 -3.28
C CYS A 45 13.90 -3.58 -4.51
N LYS A 46 14.86 -2.66 -4.40
CA LYS A 46 15.76 -2.32 -5.52
C LYS A 46 16.74 -3.43 -5.90
N ASN A 47 17.03 -4.35 -4.98
CA ASN A 47 17.98 -5.44 -5.21
C ASN A 47 17.33 -6.66 -5.88
N CYS A 48 16.26 -7.20 -5.30
CA CYS A 48 15.66 -8.45 -5.77
C CYS A 48 14.26 -8.31 -6.39
N GLY A 49 13.71 -7.10 -6.47
CA GLY A 49 12.38 -6.85 -7.04
C GLY A 49 11.19 -7.33 -6.21
N TYR A 50 11.42 -7.95 -5.04
CA TYR A 50 10.33 -8.35 -4.15
C TYR A 50 9.42 -7.16 -3.84
N THR A 51 8.12 -7.37 -4.02
CA THR A 51 7.10 -6.32 -4.01
C THR A 51 6.06 -6.59 -2.94
N GLU A 52 5.79 -5.57 -2.14
CA GLU A 52 4.80 -5.56 -1.06
C GLU A 52 3.76 -4.47 -1.36
N ILE A 53 2.50 -4.72 -1.03
CA ILE A 53 1.40 -3.77 -1.23
C ILE A 53 0.75 -3.48 0.12
N TYR A 54 0.62 -2.21 0.47
CA TYR A 54 0.05 -1.74 1.73
C TYR A 54 -1.11 -0.80 1.49
N CYS A 55 -2.23 -1.00 2.19
CA CYS A 55 -3.35 -0.05 2.17
C CYS A 55 -2.91 1.28 2.81
N ALA A 56 -3.02 2.39 2.07
CA ALA A 56 -2.54 3.70 2.54
C ALA A 56 -3.26 4.14 3.83
N LYS A 57 -4.56 3.89 3.94
CA LYS A 57 -5.35 4.20 5.14
C LYS A 57 -4.78 3.60 6.42
N LEU A 58 -4.21 2.40 6.35
CA LEU A 58 -3.61 1.73 7.51
C LEU A 58 -2.23 2.30 7.81
N VAL A 59 -1.43 2.54 6.77
CA VAL A 59 -0.07 3.09 6.91
C VAL A 59 -0.11 4.52 7.46
N ASP A 60 -1.00 5.36 6.95
CA ASP A 60 -1.14 6.75 7.34
C ASP A 60 -1.65 6.84 8.80
N ARG A 61 -2.65 6.02 9.16
CA ARG A 61 -3.13 5.92 10.54
C ARG A 61 -2.02 5.52 11.51
N ASP A 62 -1.20 4.55 11.15
CA ASP A 62 -0.10 4.10 12.02
C ASP A 62 0.98 5.19 12.16
N THR A 63 1.16 6.04 11.14
CA THR A 63 2.06 7.21 11.15
C THR A 63 1.55 8.31 12.06
N GLU A 64 0.26 8.65 11.99
CA GLU A 64 -0.37 9.69 12.82
C GLU A 64 -0.36 9.34 14.32
N HIS A 65 -0.44 8.04 14.66
CA HIS A 65 -0.45 7.58 16.04
C HIS A 65 0.95 7.26 16.59
N GLY A 66 2.03 7.60 15.87
CA GLY A 66 3.41 7.38 16.33
C GLY A 66 3.77 5.90 16.55
N ASN A 67 3.06 4.97 15.89
CA ASN A 67 3.27 3.52 16.04
C ASN A 67 4.34 2.97 15.08
N ILE A 68 5.18 3.84 14.51
CA ILE A 68 6.24 3.53 13.54
C ILE A 68 7.52 4.31 13.80
#